data_AF-A0A565AZ53-F1
#
_entry.id   AF-A0A565AZ53-F1
#
_cell.length_a   1.000
_cell.length_b   1.000
_cell.length_c   1.000
_cell.angle_alpha   90.00
_cell.angle_beta   90.00
_cell.angle_gamma   90.00
#
_symmetry.space_group_name_H-M   'P 1'
#
loop_
_entity.id
_entity.type
_entity.pdbx_description
1 polymer ?
#
loop_
_entity_poly.entity_id
_entity_poly.type
_entity_poly.pdbx_seq_one_letter_code
_entity_poly.pdbx_strand_id
1 'polypeptide(L)'
;MSSRDRFKLQQESLSHKREAMKLWREGKMEEAEAELEIAKTLEAQLEDATSSSKSEQMDDVAVEDFLDPQLMSALKAIGLDSSVKPRIQTTRVIMRSG
;
A
#
# COMPACT_ATOMS: atom_id res chain seq x y z
N MET A 1 15.38 11.56 9.13
CA MET A 1 15.62 11.01 7.78
C MET A 1 15.26 12.07 6.74
N SER A 2 16.09 12.29 5.72
CA SER A 2 15.76 13.24 4.64
C SER A 2 14.70 12.65 3.70
N SER A 3 13.91 13.48 3.01
CA SER A 3 12.94 13.02 2.01
C SER A 3 13.59 12.19 0.89
N ARG A 4 14.82 12.53 0.50
CA ARG A 4 15.56 11.77 -0.52
C ARG A 4 16.02 10.40 -0.02
N ASP A 5 16.28 10.26 1.28
CA ASP A 5 16.68 8.97 1.88
C ASP A 5 15.47 8.05 2.06
N ARG A 6 14.31 8.61 2.45
CA ARG A 6 13.04 7.86 2.48
C ARG A 6 12.67 7.34 1.09
N PHE A 7 12.84 8.16 0.05
CA PHE A 7 12.58 7.72 -1.32
C PHE A 7 13.49 6.56 -1.76
N LYS A 8 14.78 6.59 -1.40
CA LYS A 8 15.71 5.50 -1.70
C LYS A 8 15.30 4.21 -1.00
N LEU A 9 15.00 4.27 0.30
CA LEU A 9 14.53 3.11 1.08
C LEU A 9 13.24 2.51 0.49
N GLN A 10 12.32 3.36 0.03
CA GLN A 10 11.09 2.91 -0.62
C GLN A 10 11.38 2.21 -1.96
N GLN A 11 12.28 2.77 -2.77
CA GLN A 11 12.71 2.17 -4.02
C GLN A 11 13.40 0.81 -3.81
N GLU A 12 14.26 0.71 -2.79
CA GLU A 12 14.95 -0.52 -2.41
C GLU A 12 13.95 -1.58 -1.93
N SER A 13 13.01 -1.25 -1.03
CA SER A 13 11.93 -2.16 -0.62
C SER A 13 11.14 -2.71 -1.82
N LEU A 14 10.77 -1.84 -2.76
CA LEU A 14 10.06 -2.27 -3.98
C LEU A 14 10.91 -3.20 -4.87
N SER A 15 12.23 -3.02 -4.89
CA SER A 15 13.14 -3.92 -5.61
C SER A 15 13.11 -5.32 -5.01
N HIS A 16 13.28 -5.41 -3.69
CA HIS A 16 13.24 -6.68 -2.96
C HIS A 16 11.88 -7.40 -3.12
N LYS A 17 10.76 -6.66 -3.07
CA LYS A 17 9.43 -7.25 -3.31
C LYS A 17 9.27 -7.83 -4.72
N ARG A 18 9.86 -7.21 -5.74
CA ARG A 18 9.83 -7.72 -7.12
C ARG A 18 10.66 -8.99 -7.25
N GLU A 19 11.86 -9.01 -6.66
CA GLU A 19 12.72 -10.20 -6.66
C GLU A 19 12.08 -11.36 -5.89
N ALA A 20 11.49 -11.11 -4.72
CA ALA A 20 10.72 -12.12 -3.98
C ALA A 20 9.61 -12.74 -4.84
N MET A 21 8.83 -11.89 -5.55
CA MET A 21 7.75 -12.36 -6.43
C MET A 21 8.28 -13.15 -7.64
N LYS A 22 9.46 -12.80 -8.15
CA LYS A 22 10.12 -13.55 -9.23
C LYS A 22 10.56 -14.94 -8.72
N LEU A 23 11.19 -14.99 -7.55
CA LEU A 23 11.60 -16.23 -6.89
C LEU A 23 10.40 -17.14 -6.55
N TRP A 24 9.26 -16.57 -6.16
CA TRP A 24 8.00 -17.33 -5.98
C TRP A 24 7.53 -18.00 -7.27
N ARG A 25 7.64 -17.31 -8.42
CA ARG A 25 7.29 -17.90 -9.71
C ARG A 25 8.26 -19.00 -10.14
N GLU A 26 9.52 -18.91 -9.70
CA GLU A 26 10.54 -19.94 -9.91
C GLU A 26 10.41 -21.12 -8.92
N GLY A 27 9.52 -21.05 -7.94
CA GLY A 27 9.31 -22.09 -6.91
C GLY A 27 10.30 -22.03 -5.74
N LYS A 28 11.13 -20.99 -5.66
CA LYS A 28 12.14 -20.78 -4.62
C LYS A 28 11.56 -19.99 -3.44
N MET A 29 10.69 -20.65 -2.67
CA MET A 29 9.96 -19.97 -1.60
C MET A 29 10.88 -19.45 -0.48
N GLU A 30 11.91 -20.24 -0.08
CA GLU A 30 12.85 -19.85 0.98
C GLU A 30 13.65 -18.59 0.61
N GLU A 31 14.20 -18.54 -0.61
CA GLU A 31 14.95 -17.37 -1.09
C GLU A 31 14.05 -16.13 -1.17
N ALA A 32 12.80 -16.31 -1.59
CA ALA A 32 11.86 -15.21 -1.68
C ALA A 32 11.39 -14.70 -0.32
N GLU A 33 11.24 -15.57 0.68
CA GLU A 33 10.92 -15.16 2.05
C GLU A 33 12.04 -14.34 2.65
N ALA A 34 13.30 -14.75 2.44
CA ALA A 34 14.47 -13.96 2.86
C ALA A 34 14.46 -12.57 2.20
N GLU A 35 14.21 -12.50 0.89
CA GLU A 35 14.14 -11.23 0.15
C GLU A 35 12.99 -10.34 0.64
N LEU A 36 11.84 -10.95 0.97
CA LEU A 36 10.67 -10.26 1.49
C LEU A 36 10.88 -9.80 2.95
N GLU A 37 11.67 -10.51 3.74
CA GLU A 37 12.10 -10.07 5.07
C GLU A 37 12.95 -8.80 4.98
N ILE A 38 13.89 -8.73 4.02
CA ILE A 38 14.66 -7.50 3.77
C ILE A 38 13.70 -6.35 3.45
N ALA A 39 12.75 -6.55 2.53
CA ALA A 39 11.74 -5.54 2.22
C ALA A 39 10.96 -5.08 3.47
N LYS A 40 10.52 -6.01 4.33
CA LYS A 40 9.81 -5.69 5.58
C LYS A 40 10.66 -4.85 6.52
N THR A 41 11.94 -5.14 6.67
CA THR A 41 12.82 -4.34 7.54
C THR A 41 13.02 -2.91 7.01
N LEU A 42 13.07 -2.73 5.69
CA LEU A 42 13.14 -1.40 5.07
C LEU A 42 11.83 -0.63 5.25
N GLU A 43 10.70 -1.30 5.16
CA GLU A 43 9.38 -0.71 5.40
C GLU A 43 9.17 -0.32 6.87
N ALA A 44 9.58 -1.18 7.81
CA ALA A 44 9.54 -0.86 9.23
C ALA A 44 10.40 0.38 9.55
N GLN A 45 11.59 0.50 8.94
CA GLN A 45 12.43 1.70 9.10
C GLN A 45 11.78 2.96 8.53
N LEU A 46 11.06 2.85 7.42
CA LEU A 46 10.27 3.94 6.87
C LEU A 46 9.11 4.31 7.78
N GLU A 47 8.40 3.31 8.29
CA GLU A 47 7.29 3.48 9.22
C GLU A 47 7.77 4.17 10.50
N ASP A 48 8.84 3.71 11.15
CA ASP A 48 9.44 4.33 12.33
C ASP A 48 9.90 5.78 12.10
N ALA A 49 10.51 6.04 10.93
CA ALA A 49 10.91 7.39 10.54
C ALA A 49 9.72 8.33 10.31
N THR A 50 8.53 7.78 10.04
CA THR A 50 7.27 8.53 9.90
C THR A 50 6.43 8.56 11.19
N SER A 51 6.49 7.50 12.01
CA SER A 51 5.67 7.30 13.20
C SER A 51 6.16 8.09 14.41
N SER A 52 7.45 8.47 14.44
CA SER A 52 7.96 9.50 15.38
C SER A 52 7.24 10.86 15.26
N SER A 53 6.39 11.04 14.25
CA SER A 53 5.53 12.22 14.08
C SER A 53 4.03 11.96 14.19
N LYS A 54 3.59 10.71 14.43
CA LYS A 54 2.16 10.39 14.49
C LYS A 54 1.88 9.09 15.26
N SER A 55 1.73 9.21 16.58
CA SER A 55 0.94 8.23 17.33
C SER A 55 -0.52 8.33 16.89
N GLU A 56 -1.11 7.20 16.53
CA GLU A 56 -2.50 7.02 16.10
C GLU A 56 -2.85 7.55 14.71
N GLN A 57 -2.64 6.72 13.68
CA GLN A 57 -3.65 6.39 12.67
C GLN A 57 -3.07 5.39 11.67
N MET A 58 -3.69 4.21 11.66
CA MET A 58 -3.71 3.34 10.48
C MET A 58 -4.25 4.15 9.29
N ASP A 59 -3.74 3.85 8.10
CA ASP A 59 -4.20 4.38 6.81
C ASP A 59 -3.91 5.85 6.53
N ASP A 60 -2.64 6.22 6.41
CA ASP A 60 -2.22 7.22 5.41
C ASP A 60 -0.70 7.12 5.19
N VAL A 61 -0.27 6.23 4.27
CA VAL A 61 1.02 6.45 3.63
C VAL A 61 0.88 7.82 3.00
N ALA A 62 1.65 8.81 3.45
CA ALA A 62 1.70 10.12 2.82
C ALA A 62 2.28 9.97 1.40
N VAL A 63 1.47 9.42 0.49
CA VAL A 63 1.70 9.37 -0.95
C VAL A 63 1.14 10.64 -1.59
N GLU A 64 0.73 11.65 -0.81
CA GLU A 64 0.27 12.95 -1.33
C GLU A 64 1.33 13.63 -2.23
N ASP A 65 2.62 13.43 -1.96
CA ASP A 65 3.71 14.05 -2.73
C ASP A 65 4.15 13.22 -3.96
N PHE A 66 3.69 11.96 -4.08
CA PHE A 66 4.00 11.04 -5.19
C PHE A 66 2.78 10.67 -6.04
N LEU A 67 1.56 10.85 -5.51
CA LEU A 67 0.32 10.76 -6.26
C LEU A 67 0.08 12.14 -6.88
N ASP A 68 0.39 12.24 -8.17
CA ASP A 68 -0.06 13.35 -9.00
C ASP A 68 -1.54 13.67 -8.68
N PRO A 69 -1.90 14.94 -8.39
CA PRO A 69 -3.28 15.35 -8.11
C PRO A 69 -4.27 14.89 -9.20
N GLN A 70 -3.80 14.73 -10.44
CA GLN A 70 -4.56 14.20 -11.56
C GLN A 70 -4.85 12.70 -11.41
N LEU A 71 -3.91 11.92 -10.87
CA LEU A 71 -4.10 10.50 -10.55
C LEU A 71 -5.11 10.32 -9.41
N MET A 72 -5.02 11.15 -8.36
CA MET A 72 -5.99 11.15 -7.26
C MET A 72 -7.40 11.49 -7.73
N SER A 73 -7.52 12.47 -8.63
CA SER A 73 -8.79 12.83 -9.27
C SER A 73 -9.36 11.66 -10.09
N ALA A 74 -8.50 10.95 -10.83
CA ALA A 74 -8.91 9.78 -11.60
C ALA A 74 -9.38 8.61 -10.72
N LEU A 75 -8.65 8.31 -9.64
CA LEU A 75 -9.03 7.32 -8.62
C LEU A 75 -10.38 7.65 -7.97
N LYS A 76 -10.61 8.92 -7.65
CA LYS A 76 -11.88 9.41 -7.11
C LYS A 76 -13.02 9.30 -8.14
N ALA A 77 -12.74 9.57 -9.41
CA ALA A 77 -13.73 9.47 -10.48
C ALA A 77 -14.19 8.03 -10.74
N ILE A 78 -13.31 7.04 -10.51
CA ILE A 78 -13.65 5.60 -10.61
C ILE A 78 -14.20 5.02 -9.30
N GLY A 79 -14.41 5.85 -8.26
CA GLY A 79 -14.99 5.43 -6.99
C GLY A 79 -14.06 4.56 -6.13
N LEU A 80 -12.75 4.65 -6.35
CA LEU A 80 -11.74 4.09 -5.45
C LEU A 80 -11.40 5.17 -4.42
N ASP A 81 -12.29 5.37 -3.45
CA ASP A 81 -11.91 5.99 -2.19
C ASP A 81 -11.08 4.98 -1.39
N SER A 82 -9.87 5.33 -0.97
CA SER A 82 -9.03 4.49 -0.10
C SER A 82 -9.57 4.36 1.33
N SER A 83 -10.85 4.69 1.57
CA SER A 83 -11.54 4.63 2.87
C SER A 83 -12.70 3.63 2.84
N VAL A 84 -12.46 2.42 2.32
CA VAL A 84 -13.49 1.38 2.30
C VAL A 84 -13.52 0.61 3.62
N LYS A 85 -14.36 1.04 4.56
CA LYS A 85 -15.10 0.07 5.40
C LYS A 85 -16.15 -0.59 4.51
N PRO A 86 -16.26 -1.92 4.45
CA PRO A 86 -17.23 -2.57 3.56
C PRO A 86 -18.66 -2.29 4.04
N ARG A 87 -19.31 -1.27 3.45
CA ARG A 87 -20.74 -1.03 3.59
C ARG A 87 -21.46 -2.03 2.69
N ILE A 88 -21.75 -3.21 3.23
CA ILE A 88 -22.69 -4.16 2.64
C ILE A 88 -24.04 -3.42 2.54
N GLN A 89 -24.37 -2.90 1.36
CA GLN A 89 -25.73 -2.45 1.06
C GLN A 89 -26.46 -3.63 0.44
N THR A 90 -27.13 -4.40 1.29
CA THR A 90 -28.10 -5.41 0.87
C THR A 90 -29.21 -4.71 0.09
N THR A 91 -29.22 -4.89 -1.22
CA THR A 91 -30.28 -4.45 -2.11
C THR A 91 -31.58 -5.17 -1.74
N ARG A 92 -32.48 -4.48 -1.04
CA ARG A 92 -33.86 -4.96 -0.87
C ARG A 92 -34.59 -4.77 -2.19
N VAL A 93 -34.69 -5.84 -2.97
CA VAL A 93 -35.60 -5.92 -4.12
C VAL A 93 -37.03 -5.78 -3.59
N ILE A 94 -37.67 -4.63 -3.81
CA ILE A 94 -39.10 -4.47 -3.56
C ILE A 94 -39.81 -5.00 -4.81
N MET A 95 -40.25 -6.25 -4.75
CA MET A 95 -41.32 -6.75 -5.62
C MET A 95 -42.66 -6.28 -5.03
N ARG A 96 -43.41 -5.47 -5.80
CA ARG A 96 -44.86 -5.23 -5.63
C ARG A 96 -45.40 -5.16 -7.07
N SER A 97 -45.81 -6.29 -7.63
CA SER A 97 -47.16 -6.89 -7.60
C SER A 97 -48.19 -6.01 -8.31
N GLY A 98 -48.91 -6.63 -9.25
CA GLY A 98 -49.88 -6.03 -10.16
C GLY A 98 -51.15 -5.48 -9.52
#